data_AF-A0A7X6CET3-F1
#
_entry.id   AF-A0A7X6CET3-F1
#
_cell.length_a   1.000
_cell.length_b   1.000
_cell.length_c   1.000
_cell.angle_alpha   90.00
_cell.angle_beta   90.00
_cell.angle_gamma   90.00
#
_symmetry.space_group_name_H-M   'P 1'
#
loop_
_entity.id
_entity.type
_entity.pdbx_description
1 polymer ?
#
loop_
_entity_poly.entity_id
_entity_poly.type
_entity_poly.pdbx_seq_one_letter_code
_entity_poly.pdbx_strand_id
1 'polypeptide(L)'
;MNDVNAEGGPFEYIPKHFNSKLSSIKRKLLYSDAEIAEVVEPSNWASCTGLAGTVIFFDPHHVFHRGKVPIKSHRDAIFFNYHSRQPIKVFSDHWNAPFSTDELLVLSKTLSPRQKECVFWWENGSESFQPKLMLETKN
;
A
#
# COMPACT_ATOMS: atom_id res chain seq x y z
N MET A 1 -16.69 0.64 0.01
CA MET A 1 -17.73 -0.24 -0.54
C MET A 1 -18.96 -0.25 0.36
N ASN A 2 -18.78 -0.33 1.67
CA ASN A 2 -19.81 -0.07 2.68
C ASN A 2 -19.40 1.12 3.56
N ASP A 3 -20.28 1.55 4.47
CA ASP A 3 -19.99 2.57 5.48
C ASP A 3 -18.97 2.06 6.50
N VAL A 4 -18.11 2.95 7.01
CA VAL A 4 -17.06 2.63 7.98
C VAL A 4 -17.16 3.58 9.16
N ASN A 5 -17.60 3.06 10.30
CA ASN A 5 -17.64 3.77 11.58
C ASN A 5 -16.45 3.37 12.48
N ALA A 6 -16.40 3.91 13.70
CA ALA A 6 -15.30 3.67 14.64
C ALA A 6 -15.12 2.21 15.07
N GLU A 7 -16.18 1.39 14.97
CA GLU A 7 -16.21 -0.04 15.33
C GLU A 7 -16.05 -0.95 14.11
N GLY A 8 -16.15 -0.41 12.89
CA GLY A 8 -15.99 -1.10 11.62
C GLY A 8 -14.54 -1.25 11.16
N GLY A 9 -13.57 -0.98 12.03
CA GLY A 9 -12.14 -1.06 11.69
C GLY A 9 -11.71 -0.02 10.66
N PRO A 10 -11.80 1.29 10.99
CA PRO A 10 -11.37 2.36 10.11
C PRO A 10 -9.87 2.30 9.80
N PHE A 11 -9.46 2.96 8.72
CA PHE A 11 -8.05 3.30 8.53
C PHE A 11 -7.64 4.28 9.61
N GLU A 12 -6.50 4.04 10.24
CA GLU A 12 -5.94 4.94 11.24
C GLU A 12 -4.51 5.30 10.89
N TYR A 13 -4.12 6.52 11.25
CA TYR A 13 -2.77 7.00 11.03
C TYR A 13 -2.30 7.90 12.15
N ILE A 14 -0.98 8.02 12.26
CA ILE A 14 -0.36 8.95 13.20
C ILE A 14 -0.07 10.27 12.48
N PRO A 15 -0.58 11.42 12.95
CA PRO A 15 -0.30 12.72 12.36
C PRO A 15 1.21 13.02 12.24
N LYS A 16 1.61 13.64 11.13
CA LYS A 16 3.03 13.87 10.78
C LYS A 16 3.82 14.65 11.85
N HIS A 17 3.17 15.48 12.67
CA HIS A 17 3.85 16.22 13.73
C HIS A 17 4.41 15.31 14.85
N PHE A 18 4.01 14.03 14.91
CA PHE A 18 4.63 13.02 15.78
C PHE A 18 5.82 12.30 15.15
N ASN A 19 6.18 12.58 13.89
CA ASN A 19 7.24 11.85 13.18
C ASN A 19 8.60 11.90 13.90
N SER A 20 8.92 12.99 14.59
CA SER A 20 10.16 13.13 15.38
C SER A 20 10.19 12.19 16.60
N LYS A 21 9.04 11.89 17.20
CA LYS A 21 8.95 10.88 18.27
C LYS A 21 9.16 9.49 17.69
N LEU A 22 8.52 9.21 16.56
CA LEU A 22 8.53 7.90 15.91
C LEU A 22 9.88 7.55 15.27
N SER A 23 10.70 8.53 14.88
CA SER A 23 12.02 8.26 14.30
C SER A 23 12.93 7.47 15.24
N SER A 24 12.73 7.57 16.56
CA SER A 24 13.48 6.82 17.55
C SER A 24 13.25 5.30 17.47
N ILE A 25 12.09 4.87 16.96
CA ILE A 25 11.70 3.45 16.87
C ILE A 25 11.67 2.89 15.45
N LYS A 26 11.92 3.71 14.41
CA LYS A 26 11.94 3.33 12.97
C LYS A 26 13.10 2.36 12.63
N ARG A 27 12.97 1.10 13.03
CA ARG A 27 13.95 0.01 12.85
C ARG A 27 13.42 -1.15 12.01
N LYS A 28 12.11 -1.22 11.74
CA LYS A 28 11.46 -2.33 11.02
C LYS A 28 10.25 -1.85 10.20
N LEU A 29 9.69 -2.74 9.38
CA LEU A 29 8.56 -2.44 8.50
C LEU A 29 7.20 -2.45 9.20
N LEU A 30 7.02 -3.32 10.22
CA LEU A 30 5.74 -3.53 10.90
C LEU A 30 5.91 -3.44 12.42
N TYR A 31 4.93 -2.87 13.09
CA TYR A 31 4.89 -2.68 14.55
C TYR A 31 3.56 -3.15 15.10
N SER A 32 3.57 -3.61 16.34
CA SER A 32 2.36 -3.82 17.12
C SER A 32 1.80 -2.49 17.64
N ASP A 33 0.51 -2.50 17.98
CA ASP A 33 -0.16 -1.35 18.61
C ASP A 33 0.53 -0.94 19.91
N ALA A 34 0.98 -1.90 20.71
CA ALA A 34 1.65 -1.66 21.99
C ALA A 34 2.97 -0.89 21.79
N GLU A 35 3.79 -1.31 20.83
CA GLU A 35 5.06 -0.62 20.51
C GLU A 35 4.85 0.83 20.05
N ILE A 36 3.79 1.09 19.29
CA ILE A 36 3.45 2.46 18.87
C ILE A 36 2.90 3.27 20.04
N ALA A 37 2.07 2.67 20.90
CA ALA A 37 1.43 3.32 22.04
C ALA A 37 2.44 3.79 23.10
N GLU A 38 3.61 3.15 23.19
CA GLU A 38 4.73 3.60 24.03
C GLU A 38 5.30 4.97 23.59
N VAL A 39 5.14 5.35 22.32
CA VAL A 39 5.71 6.57 21.75
C VAL A 39 4.64 7.65 21.49
N VAL A 40 3.46 7.22 21.06
CA VAL A 40 2.33 8.09 20.74
C VAL A 40 1.06 7.48 21.33
N GLU A 41 0.47 8.17 22.31
CA GLU A 41 -0.78 7.71 22.95
C GLU A 41 -1.86 7.41 21.90
N PRO A 42 -2.61 6.30 22.03
CA PRO A 42 -3.66 5.93 21.07
C PRO A 42 -4.73 6.99 20.81
N SER A 43 -4.99 7.87 21.78
CA SER A 43 -5.88 9.04 21.64
C SER A 43 -5.44 10.01 20.55
N ASN A 44 -4.16 10.00 20.18
CA ASN A 44 -3.58 10.84 19.13
C ASN A 44 -3.56 10.14 17.76
N TRP A 45 -4.05 8.92 17.64
CA TRP A 45 -4.16 8.22 16.36
C TRP A 45 -5.42 8.71 15.65
N ALA A 46 -5.25 9.31 14.47
CA ALA A 46 -6.35 9.85 13.70
C ALA A 46 -7.11 8.70 13.02
N SER A 47 -8.43 8.66 13.25
CA SER A 47 -9.31 7.60 12.73
C SER A 47 -10.16 8.13 11.57
N CYS A 48 -10.07 7.47 10.43
CA CYS A 48 -10.79 7.84 9.21
C CYS A 48 -12.08 7.02 9.07
N THR A 49 -13.20 7.62 9.47
CA THR A 49 -14.55 7.08 9.27
C THR A 49 -15.24 7.79 8.10
N GLY A 50 -16.26 7.17 7.53
CA GLY A 50 -17.00 7.76 6.42
C GLY A 50 -18.06 6.84 5.83
N LEU A 51 -18.93 7.43 5.01
CA LEU A 51 -19.94 6.70 4.26
C LEU A 51 -19.33 5.92 3.09
N ALA A 52 -20.08 4.97 2.54
CA ALA A 52 -19.72 4.24 1.34
C ALA A 52 -19.32 5.19 0.20
N GLY A 53 -18.16 4.94 -0.39
CA GLY A 53 -17.58 5.81 -1.42
C GLY A 53 -16.59 6.85 -0.90
N THR A 54 -16.40 6.97 0.42
CA THR A 54 -15.31 7.78 0.99
C THR A 54 -13.95 7.27 0.51
N VAL A 55 -13.11 8.19 0.03
CA VAL A 55 -11.75 7.90 -0.46
C VAL A 55 -10.73 8.55 0.46
N ILE A 56 -9.71 7.78 0.85
CA ILE A 56 -8.59 8.25 1.67
C ILE A 56 -7.33 8.24 0.81
N PHE A 57 -6.69 9.40 0.66
CA PHE A 57 -5.36 9.53 0.09
C PHE A 57 -4.35 9.71 1.22
N PHE A 58 -3.31 8.89 1.23
CA PHE A 58 -2.22 9.02 2.19
C PHE A 58 -0.89 8.62 1.55
N ASP A 59 0.19 9.08 2.15
CA ASP A 59 1.55 8.77 1.74
C ASP A 59 2.15 7.76 2.73
N PRO A 60 2.23 6.46 2.35
CA PRO A 60 2.68 5.39 3.24
C PRO A 60 4.16 5.54 3.64
N HIS A 61 4.96 6.32 2.90
CA HIS A 61 6.37 6.53 3.22
C HIS A 61 6.55 7.47 4.42
N HIS A 62 5.64 8.44 4.60
CA HIS A 62 5.77 9.50 5.60
C HIS A 62 4.85 9.36 6.80
N VAL A 63 3.96 8.36 6.79
CA VAL A 63 2.90 8.22 7.78
C VAL A 63 2.81 6.77 8.26
N PHE A 64 2.95 6.58 9.57
CA PHE A 64 2.55 5.33 10.21
C PHE A 64 1.04 5.20 10.13
N HIS A 65 0.59 4.04 9.66
CA HIS A 65 -0.81 3.79 9.39
C HIS A 65 -1.14 2.32 9.66
N ARG A 66 -2.43 2.04 9.81
CA ARG A 66 -2.97 0.70 9.99
C ARG A 66 -4.42 0.65 9.54
N GLY A 67 -4.92 -0.56 9.29
CA GLY A 67 -6.35 -0.82 9.41
C GLY A 67 -6.64 -1.25 10.84
N LYS A 68 -7.48 -0.51 11.57
CA LYS A 68 -7.94 -0.95 12.90
C LYS A 68 -8.72 -2.26 12.75
N VAL A 69 -8.55 -3.16 13.71
CA VAL A 69 -9.29 -4.43 13.74
C VAL A 69 -10.79 -4.12 13.91
N PRO A 70 -11.67 -4.61 13.02
CA PRO A 70 -13.11 -4.42 13.18
C PRO A 70 -13.65 -5.21 14.36
N ILE A 71 -14.62 -4.63 15.09
CA ILE A 71 -15.19 -5.22 16.32
C ILE A 71 -16.65 -5.65 16.11
N LYS A 72 -17.48 -4.79 15.49
CA LYS A 72 -18.93 -5.03 15.35
C LYS A 72 -19.41 -5.22 13.91
N SER A 73 -18.62 -4.79 12.93
CA SER A 73 -18.97 -4.91 11.51
C SER A 73 -17.71 -5.10 10.68
N HIS A 74 -17.82 -5.71 9.51
CA HIS A 74 -16.72 -5.78 8.56
C HIS A 74 -16.58 -4.46 7.79
N ARG A 75 -15.41 -4.27 7.18
CA ARG A 75 -15.14 -3.21 6.21
C ARG A 75 -14.67 -3.82 4.91
N ASP A 76 -15.28 -3.36 3.83
CA ASP A 76 -14.81 -3.65 2.48
C ASP A 76 -14.07 -2.44 1.90
N ALA A 77 -12.82 -2.68 1.53
CA ALA A 77 -11.92 -1.65 1.01
C ALA A 77 -11.23 -2.11 -0.27
N ILE A 78 -11.05 -1.16 -1.19
CA ILE A 78 -10.25 -1.31 -2.40
C ILE A 78 -9.04 -0.41 -2.25
N PHE A 79 -7.85 -0.96 -2.46
CA PHE A 79 -6.60 -0.22 -2.34
C PHE A 79 -6.03 0.03 -3.74
N PHE A 80 -5.80 1.30 -4.07
CA PHE A 80 -5.07 1.71 -5.25
C PHE A 80 -3.69 2.22 -4.81
N ASN A 81 -2.64 1.47 -5.13
CA ASN A 81 -1.27 1.88 -4.84
C ASN A 81 -0.69 2.58 -6.06
N TYR A 82 -0.38 3.87 -5.90
CA TYR A 82 0.23 4.69 -6.95
C TYR A 82 1.72 4.80 -6.71
N HIS A 83 2.50 4.46 -7.73
CA HIS A 83 3.96 4.51 -7.68
C HIS A 83 4.48 5.34 -8.84
N SER A 84 5.66 5.94 -8.67
CA SER A 84 6.42 6.48 -9.79
C SER A 84 6.78 5.36 -10.77
N ARG A 85 6.81 5.66 -12.08
CA ARG A 85 7.37 4.77 -13.10
C ARG A 85 8.90 4.59 -12.96
N GLN A 86 9.52 5.42 -12.14
CA GLN A 86 10.91 5.35 -11.74
C GLN A 86 10.97 5.24 -10.20
N PRO A 87 10.76 4.04 -9.63
CA PRO A 87 10.79 3.85 -8.19
C PRO A 87 12.22 3.96 -7.65
N ILE A 88 12.36 4.54 -6.46
CA ILE A 88 13.66 4.70 -5.77
C ILE A 88 14.20 3.34 -5.28
N LYS A 89 13.30 2.40 -4.95
CA LYS A 89 13.64 1.05 -4.48
C LYS A 89 12.55 0.07 -4.89
N VAL A 90 12.95 -1.13 -5.32
CA VAL A 90 12.04 -2.24 -5.58
C VAL A 90 12.45 -3.45 -4.76
N PHE A 91 11.49 -4.08 -4.08
CA PHE A 91 11.70 -5.24 -3.23
C PHE A 91 11.39 -6.51 -4.03
N SER A 92 12.29 -6.87 -4.95
CA SER A 92 12.13 -8.03 -5.86
C SER A 92 11.97 -9.37 -5.15
N ASP A 93 12.48 -9.50 -3.92
CA ASP A 93 12.43 -10.74 -3.14
C ASP A 93 11.16 -10.87 -2.28
N HIS A 94 10.32 -9.83 -2.25
CA HIS A 94 9.09 -9.80 -1.45
C HIS A 94 7.85 -9.61 -2.32
N TRP A 95 8.04 -9.48 -3.63
CA TRP A 95 6.98 -9.32 -4.60
C TRP A 95 6.95 -10.51 -5.56
N ASN A 96 5.96 -11.38 -5.38
CA ASN A 96 5.53 -12.28 -6.44
C ASN A 96 4.46 -11.56 -7.24
N ALA A 97 4.66 -11.41 -8.55
CA ALA A 97 3.60 -10.85 -9.37
C ALA A 97 2.39 -11.79 -9.31
N PRO A 98 1.18 -11.26 -9.08
CA PRO A 98 -0.02 -12.09 -8.97
C PRO A 98 -0.43 -12.72 -10.32
N PHE A 99 0.18 -12.27 -11.42
CA PHE A 99 -0.08 -12.72 -12.78
C PHE A 99 1.24 -12.93 -13.52
N SER A 100 1.29 -13.95 -14.36
CA SER A 100 2.31 -14.17 -15.37
C SER A 100 2.27 -13.11 -16.48
N THR A 101 3.33 -13.02 -17.29
CA THR A 101 3.37 -12.11 -18.45
C THR A 101 2.22 -12.37 -19.42
N ASP A 102 1.89 -13.64 -19.70
CA ASP A 102 0.81 -13.99 -20.62
C ASP A 102 -0.56 -13.58 -20.09
N GLU A 103 -0.82 -13.78 -18.79
CA GLU A 103 -2.05 -13.31 -18.14
C GLU A 103 -2.15 -11.79 -18.19
N LEU A 104 -1.04 -11.08 -17.94
CA LEU A 104 -1.01 -9.62 -18.06
C LEU A 104 -1.28 -9.16 -19.49
N LEU A 105 -0.73 -9.83 -20.52
CA LEU A 105 -1.02 -9.53 -21.92
C LEU A 105 -2.51 -9.70 -22.23
N VAL A 106 -3.14 -10.78 -21.75
CA VAL A 106 -4.59 -11.00 -21.91
C VAL A 106 -5.40 -9.91 -21.22
N LEU A 107 -5.11 -9.62 -19.95
CA LEU A 107 -5.79 -8.58 -19.16
C LEU A 107 -5.63 -7.20 -19.78
N SER A 108 -4.47 -6.92 -20.37
CA SER A 108 -4.18 -5.62 -20.95
C SER A 108 -5.04 -5.28 -22.17
N LYS A 109 -5.63 -6.27 -22.86
CA LYS A 109 -6.37 -6.05 -24.13
C LYS A 109 -7.51 -5.03 -23.99
N THR A 110 -8.16 -4.98 -22.84
CA THR A 110 -9.29 -4.07 -22.55
C THR A 110 -8.85 -2.73 -21.93
N LEU A 111 -7.56 -2.58 -21.62
CA LEU A 111 -7.04 -1.39 -20.96
C LEU A 111 -6.75 -0.26 -21.96
N SER A 112 -6.93 0.98 -21.49
CA SER A 112 -6.48 2.17 -22.23
C SER A 112 -4.95 2.17 -22.42
N PRO A 113 -4.41 2.91 -23.42
CA PRO A 113 -2.96 3.01 -23.63
C PRO A 113 -2.19 3.38 -22.35
N ARG A 114 -2.69 4.38 -21.60
CA ARG A 114 -2.10 4.81 -20.33
C ARG A 114 -2.06 3.70 -19.27
N GLN A 115 -3.12 2.90 -19.17
CA GLN A 115 -3.16 1.79 -18.21
C GLN A 115 -2.21 0.67 -18.62
N LYS A 116 -2.07 0.38 -19.91
CA LYS A 116 -1.09 -0.58 -20.43
C LYS A 116 0.33 -0.17 -20.06
N GLU A 117 0.70 1.10 -20.24
CA GLU A 117 1.99 1.63 -19.79
C GLU A 117 2.23 1.48 -18.29
N CYS A 118 1.17 1.54 -17.46
CA CYS A 118 1.28 1.32 -16.03
C CYS A 118 1.40 -0.17 -15.67
N VAL A 119 0.77 -1.07 -16.44
CA VAL A 119 0.93 -2.52 -16.25
C VAL A 119 2.36 -2.91 -16.61
N PHE A 120 2.86 -2.51 -17.78
CA PHE A 120 4.17 -2.89 -18.30
C PHE A 120 5.26 -1.84 -18.04
N TRP A 121 5.15 -1.12 -16.93
CA TRP A 121 6.02 0.03 -16.63
C TRP A 121 7.53 -0.33 -16.59
N TRP A 122 7.86 -1.61 -16.35
CA TRP A 122 9.24 -2.12 -16.35
C TRP A 122 9.87 -2.23 -17.73
N GLU A 123 9.09 -2.32 -18.82
CA GLU A 123 9.64 -2.50 -20.18
C GLU A 123 10.48 -1.30 -20.63
N ASN A 124 10.21 -0.12 -20.07
CA ASN A 124 10.94 1.11 -20.35
C ASN A 124 11.88 1.51 -19.19
N GLY A 125 12.05 0.64 -18.20
CA GLY A 125 12.96 0.85 -17.06
C GLY A 125 14.42 0.54 -17.41
N SER A 126 15.36 1.01 -16.60
CA SER A 126 16.77 0.62 -16.73
C SER A 126 16.94 -0.89 -16.60
N GLU A 127 17.90 -1.49 -17.32
CA GLU A 127 18.15 -2.96 -17.33
C GLU A 127 18.31 -3.60 -15.94
N SER A 128 18.68 -2.80 -14.93
CA SER A 128 18.72 -3.18 -13.52
C SER A 128 17.36 -3.56 -12.91
N PHE A 129 16.27 -3.37 -13.66
CA PHE A 129 14.90 -3.60 -13.23
C PHE A 129 14.14 -4.50 -14.21
N GLN A 130 14.59 -5.74 -14.34
CA GLN A 130 13.77 -6.81 -14.93
C GLN A 130 13.19 -7.63 -13.77
N PRO A 131 11.86 -7.61 -13.54
CA PRO A 131 11.24 -8.48 -12.55
C PRO A 131 11.66 -9.93 -12.79
N LYS A 132 11.78 -10.74 -11.72
CA LYS A 132 12.14 -12.18 -11.84
C LYS A 132 11.21 -12.95 -12.79
N LEU A 133 10.04 -12.40 -13.15
CA LEU A 133 9.17 -12.85 -14.24
C LEU A 133 9.90 -13.13 -15.57
N MET A 134 11.00 -12.42 -15.85
CA MET A 134 11.75 -12.53 -17.11
C MET A 134 12.94 -13.50 -17.03
N LEU A 135 13.20 -14.11 -15.87
CA LEU A 135 14.33 -15.04 -15.70
C LEU A 135 13.97 -16.50 -16.04
N GLU A 136 12.69 -16.86 -16.07
CA GLU A 136 12.24 -18.23 -16.33
C GLU A 136 12.07 -18.58 -17.82
N THR A 137 12.20 -17.62 -18.73
CA THR A 137 12.03 -17.82 -20.19
C THR A 137 13.34 -18.00 -20.96
N LYS A 138 14.49 -18.15 -20.28
CA LYS A 138 15.77 -18.47 -20.92
C LYS A 138 16.18 -19.92 -20.62
N ASN A 139 15.56 -20.87 -21.30
CA ASN A 139 16.09 -22.23 -21.53
C ASN A 139 16.04 -22.54 -23.01
#